data_AF-A0A960TU00-F1
#
_entry.id   AF-A0A960TU00-F1
#
_cell.length_a   1.000
_cell.length_b   1.000
_cell.length_c   1.000
_cell.angle_alpha   90.00
_cell.angle_beta   90.00
_cell.angle_gamma   90.00
#
_symmetry.space_group_name_H-M   'P 1'
#
loop_
_entity.id
_entity.type
_entity.pdbx_description
1 polymer ?
#
loop_
_entity_poly.entity_id
_entity_poly.type
_entity_poly.pdbx_seq_one_letter_code
_entity_poly.pdbx_strand_id
1 'polypeptide(L)'
;EAGHLLKTVEDENGERRQHCVRTIHAEQNAICQAARFGTSLEGATLYCTMEPCRACAMLIINCGIARVVCAYRYHAAQETRDLFAAAGVELSVASDEILQYRDQGA
;
A
#
# COMPACT_ATOMS: atom_id res chain seq x y z
N GLU A 1 3.43 -21.54 13.10
CA GLU A 1 3.10 -20.15 12.68
C GLU A 1 1.65 -20.11 12.22
N ALA A 2 0.93 -19.02 12.44
CA ALA A 2 -0.40 -18.88 11.84
C ALA A 2 -0.19 -18.48 10.37
N GLY A 3 -0.54 -19.36 9.42
CA GLY A 3 -0.33 -19.16 7.97
C GLY A 3 -1.19 -18.05 7.35
N HIS A 4 -1.50 -18.12 6.06
CA HIS A 4 -2.36 -17.12 5.41
C HIS A 4 -3.86 -17.29 5.79
N LEU A 5 -4.62 -16.19 5.73
CA LEU A 5 -6.09 -16.22 5.75
C LEU A 5 -6.59 -15.59 4.45
N LEU A 6 -6.62 -16.39 3.39
CA LEU A 6 -7.01 -15.92 2.07
C LEU A 6 -8.54 -15.85 1.96
N LYS A 7 -9.02 -14.74 1.42
CA LYS A 7 -10.41 -14.54 1.03
C LYS A 7 -10.47 -14.22 -0.45
N THR A 8 -11.41 -14.83 -1.14
CA THR A 8 -11.71 -14.48 -2.53
C THR A 8 -12.55 -13.21 -2.52
N VAL A 9 -12.07 -12.19 -3.21
CA VAL A 9 -12.81 -10.97 -3.50
C VAL A 9 -13.12 -10.98 -4.99
N GLU A 10 -14.38 -10.76 -5.33
CA GLU A 10 -14.84 -10.59 -6.71
C GLU A 10 -15.08 -9.10 -6.93
N ASP A 11 -14.51 -8.55 -8.00
CA ASP A 11 -14.74 -7.14 -8.37
C ASP A 11 -15.99 -6.98 -9.27
N GLU A 12 -16.31 -5.73 -9.62
CA GLU A 12 -17.48 -5.39 -10.45
C GLU A 12 -17.41 -5.97 -11.88
N ASN A 13 -16.21 -6.35 -12.33
CA ASN A 13 -15.97 -6.98 -13.64
C ASN A 13 -16.00 -8.51 -13.56
N GLY A 14 -16.25 -9.09 -12.38
CA GLY A 14 -16.23 -10.53 -12.13
C GLY A 14 -14.82 -11.12 -11.99
N GLU A 15 -13.77 -10.29 -11.87
CA GLU A 15 -12.41 -10.75 -11.65
C GLU A 15 -12.25 -11.21 -10.19
N ARG A 16 -11.78 -12.44 -10.01
CA ARG A 16 -11.58 -13.05 -8.68
C ARG A 16 -10.13 -12.97 -8.27
N ARG A 17 -9.86 -12.26 -7.18
CA ARG A 17 -8.52 -12.13 -6.60
C ARG A 17 -8.50 -12.71 -5.20
N GLN A 18 -7.39 -13.36 -4.84
CA GLN A 18 -7.17 -13.83 -3.47
C GLN A 18 -6.46 -12.74 -2.67
N HIS A 19 -7.06 -12.33 -1.56
CA HIS A 19 -6.49 -11.33 -0.66
C HIS A 19 -6.27 -11.95 0.73
N CYS A 20 -5.08 -11.80 1.28
CA CYS A 20 -4.84 -12.16 2.67
C CYS A 20 -5.48 -11.11 3.58
N VAL A 21 -6.44 -11.50 4.41
CA VAL A 21 -7.13 -10.57 5.35
C VAL A 21 -6.60 -10.66 6.78
N ARG A 22 -5.52 -11.41 6.99
CA ARG A 22 -4.89 -11.56 8.32
C ARG A 22 -3.87 -10.48 8.62
N THR A 23 -3.22 -9.93 7.60
CA THR A 23 -2.08 -9.02 7.76
C THR A 23 -2.51 -7.57 7.65
N ILE A 24 -1.97 -6.72 8.55
CA ILE A 24 -2.00 -5.27 8.39
C ILE A 24 -0.82 -4.86 7.52
N HIS A 25 -1.05 -3.98 6.55
CA HIS A 25 -0.01 -3.54 5.63
C HIS A 25 1.06 -2.70 6.35
N ALA A 26 2.27 -2.64 5.80
CA ALA A 26 3.39 -1.93 6.41
C ALA A 26 3.08 -0.44 6.61
N GLU A 27 2.42 0.17 5.63
CA GLU A 27 1.99 1.57 5.61
C GLU A 27 0.97 1.85 6.71
N GLN A 28 -0.02 0.96 6.87
CA GLN A 28 -1.01 1.04 7.96
C GLN A 28 -0.34 0.95 9.32
N ASN A 29 0.59 0.00 9.50
CA ASN A 29 1.32 -0.14 10.75
C ASN A 29 2.15 1.11 11.08
N ALA A 30 2.81 1.72 10.08
CA ALA A 30 3.56 2.96 10.26
C ALA A 30 2.65 4.12 10.70
N ILE A 31 1.49 4.28 10.06
CA ILE A 31 0.49 5.30 10.42
C ILE A 31 -0.07 5.06 11.83
N CYS A 32 -0.43 3.81 12.15
CA CYS A 32 -0.91 3.45 13.48
C CYS A 32 0.16 3.72 14.57
N GLN A 33 1.42 3.48 14.27
CA GLN A 33 2.52 3.77 15.20
C GLN A 33 2.61 5.27 15.46
N ALA A 34 2.63 6.09 14.41
CA ALA A 34 2.67 7.55 14.55
C ALA A 34 1.47 8.07 15.36
N ALA A 35 0.27 7.58 15.08
CA ALA A 35 -0.94 7.92 15.82
C ALA A 35 -0.83 7.53 17.31
N ARG A 36 -0.35 6.31 17.61
CA ARG A 36 -0.17 5.82 18.98
C ARG A 36 0.79 6.69 19.80
N PHE A 37 1.82 7.24 19.17
CA PHE A 37 2.82 8.07 19.84
C PHE A 37 2.57 9.58 19.68
N GLY A 38 1.45 9.99 19.06
CA GLY A 38 1.13 11.40 18.86
C GLY A 38 2.11 12.12 17.94
N THR A 39 2.73 11.41 16.99
CA THR A 39 3.65 11.99 16.00
C THR A 39 2.86 12.45 14.78
N SER A 40 2.97 13.73 14.43
CA SER A 40 2.37 14.26 13.21
C SER A 40 3.03 13.66 11.96
N LEU A 41 2.21 13.32 10.97
CA LEU A 41 2.65 12.84 9.65
C LEU A 41 2.51 13.90 8.55
N GLU A 42 2.03 15.10 8.91
CA GLU A 42 1.86 16.21 7.97
C GLU A 42 3.19 16.57 7.30
N GLY A 43 3.21 16.57 5.96
CA GLY A 43 4.39 16.84 5.15
C GLY A 43 5.45 15.73 5.13
N ALA A 44 5.18 14.56 5.74
CA ALA A 44 6.17 13.49 5.83
C ALA A 44 6.41 12.79 4.48
N THR A 45 7.49 12.00 4.42
CA THR A 45 7.79 11.10 3.30
C THR A 45 7.72 9.64 3.78
N LEU A 46 6.92 8.82 3.09
CA LEU A 46 6.81 7.39 3.34
C LEU A 46 7.73 6.61 2.39
N TYR A 47 8.52 5.68 2.93
CA TYR A 47 9.31 4.74 2.16
C TYR A 47 8.74 3.33 2.33
N CYS A 48 8.44 2.65 1.22
CA CYS A 48 7.93 1.29 1.25
C CYS A 48 8.54 0.43 0.14
N THR A 49 8.50 -0.89 0.31
CA THR A 49 9.03 -1.81 -0.70
C THR A 49 8.12 -1.87 -1.92
N MET A 50 6.82 -2.07 -1.69
CA MET A 50 5.81 -2.20 -2.73
C MET A 50 4.99 -0.92 -2.83
N GLU A 51 4.55 -0.60 -4.04
CA GLU A 51 3.56 0.46 -4.26
C GLU A 51 2.30 0.24 -3.39
N PRO A 52 1.81 1.27 -2.67
CA PRO A 52 0.69 1.10 -1.75
C PRO A 52 -0.58 0.62 -2.44
N CYS A 53 -1.38 -0.19 -1.73
CA CYS A 53 -2.72 -0.51 -2.21
C CYS A 53 -3.65 0.72 -2.07
N ARG A 54 -4.80 0.69 -2.76
CA ARG A 54 -5.82 1.76 -2.71
C ARG A 54 -6.20 2.17 -1.28
N ALA A 55 -6.38 1.19 -0.39
CA ALA A 55 -6.73 1.47 1.01
C ALA A 55 -5.60 2.21 1.75
N CYS A 56 -4.35 1.83 1.53
CA CYS A 56 -3.20 2.52 2.10
C CYS A 56 -3.03 3.92 1.49
N ALA A 57 -3.27 4.08 0.19
CA ALA A 57 -3.22 5.37 -0.49
C ALA A 57 -4.19 6.40 0.13
N MET A 58 -5.43 6.00 0.37
CA MET A 58 -6.41 6.86 1.04
C MET A 58 -5.96 7.26 2.46
N LEU A 59 -5.34 6.35 3.21
CA LEU A 59 -4.82 6.67 4.54
C LEU A 59 -3.63 7.65 4.47
N ILE A 60 -2.70 7.43 3.54
CA ILE A 60 -1.54 8.29 3.29
C ILE A 60 -2.00 9.72 3.00
N ILE A 61 -2.97 9.89 2.10
CA ILE A 61 -3.55 11.19 1.76
C ILE A 61 -4.16 11.85 3.00
N ASN A 62 -5.02 11.13 3.73
CA ASN A 62 -5.75 11.72 4.86
C ASN A 62 -4.88 12.05 6.08
N CYS A 63 -3.74 11.39 6.24
CA CYS A 63 -2.81 11.68 7.34
C CYS A 63 -1.77 12.76 6.99
N GLY A 64 -1.84 13.35 5.79
CA GLY A 64 -1.01 14.50 5.41
C GLY A 64 0.38 14.14 4.88
N ILE A 65 0.64 12.87 4.53
CA ILE A 65 1.92 12.49 3.93
C ILE A 65 2.01 13.10 2.52
N ALA A 66 3.07 13.87 2.27
CA ALA A 66 3.25 14.62 1.03
C ALA A 66 3.95 13.81 -0.07
N ARG A 67 4.71 12.77 0.31
CA ARG A 67 5.54 12.01 -0.64
C ARG A 67 5.61 10.52 -0.27
N VAL A 68 5.56 9.67 -1.30
CA VAL A 68 5.75 8.23 -1.20
C VAL A 68 6.88 7.80 -2.14
N VAL A 69 7.83 7.05 -1.62
CA VAL A 69 8.92 6.44 -2.37
C VAL A 69 8.80 4.93 -2.25
N CYS A 70 8.63 4.22 -3.38
CA CYS A 70 8.56 2.77 -3.38
C CYS A 70 9.64 2.13 -4.27
N ALA A 71 10.10 0.94 -3.85
CA ALA A 71 11.13 0.22 -4.59
C ALA A 71 10.58 -0.45 -5.86
N TYR A 72 9.38 -1.05 -5.78
CA TYR A 72 8.81 -1.86 -6.87
C TYR A 72 7.40 -1.40 -7.25
N ARG A 73 7.15 -1.39 -8.56
CA ARG A 73 5.84 -1.09 -9.14
C ARG A 73 4.85 -2.23 -8.93
N TYR A 74 3.62 -1.92 -8.55
CA TYR A 74 2.53 -2.92 -8.51
C TYR A 74 1.64 -2.76 -9.74
N HIS A 75 1.45 -3.83 -10.53
CA HIS A 75 0.77 -3.75 -11.83
C HIS A 75 -0.68 -3.29 -11.75
N ALA A 76 -1.38 -3.55 -10.64
CA ALA A 76 -2.78 -3.16 -10.46
C ALA A 76 -2.95 -1.84 -9.70
N ALA A 77 -1.89 -1.03 -9.53
CA ALA A 77 -1.93 0.20 -8.74
C ALA A 77 -2.28 1.48 -9.54
N GLN A 78 -2.84 1.37 -10.76
CA GLN A 78 -3.17 2.56 -11.55
C GLN A 78 -4.09 3.53 -10.79
N GLU A 79 -5.14 3.01 -10.14
CA GLU A 79 -6.04 3.83 -9.34
C GLU A 79 -5.33 4.53 -8.16
N THR A 80 -4.30 3.90 -7.58
CA THR A 80 -3.52 4.52 -6.50
C THR A 80 -2.72 5.72 -6.99
N ARG A 81 -2.15 5.63 -8.19
CA ARG A 81 -1.43 6.75 -8.81
C ARG A 81 -2.37 7.91 -9.12
N ASP A 82 -3.55 7.59 -9.64
CA ASP A 82 -4.56 8.59 -9.95
C ASP A 82 -5.04 9.31 -8.68
N LEU A 83 -5.23 8.56 -7.58
CA LEU A 83 -5.55 9.13 -6.26
C LEU A 83 -4.44 10.05 -5.73
N PHE A 84 -3.18 9.63 -5.80
CA PHE A 84 -2.06 10.47 -5.37
C PHE A 84 -1.92 11.72 -6.22
N ALA A 85 -2.04 11.62 -7.54
CA ALA A 85 -1.99 12.76 -8.44
C ALA A 85 -3.12 13.76 -8.15
N ALA A 86 -4.34 13.28 -7.93
CA ALA A 86 -5.49 14.14 -7.59
C ALA A 86 -5.33 14.82 -6.23
N ALA A 87 -4.67 14.16 -5.27
CA ALA A 87 -4.45 14.68 -3.92
C ALA A 87 -3.16 15.50 -3.76
N GLY A 88 -2.31 15.58 -4.79
CA GLY A 88 -1.03 16.28 -4.73
C GLY A 88 0.07 15.54 -3.94
N VAL A 89 -0.04 14.22 -3.78
CA VAL A 89 0.99 13.38 -3.17
C VAL A 89 2.01 12.97 -4.22
N GLU A 90 3.29 13.26 -4.00
CA GLU A 90 4.36 12.86 -4.92
C GLU A 90 4.65 11.36 -4.80
N LEU A 91 4.59 10.62 -5.91
CA LEU A 91 4.97 9.20 -5.98
C LEU A 91 6.26 9.01 -6.78
N SER A 92 7.30 8.46 -6.15
CA SER A 92 8.56 8.05 -6.79
C SER A 92 8.69 6.53 -6.76
N VAL A 93 8.82 5.88 -7.92
CA VAL A 93 9.03 4.43 -8.03
C VAL A 93 10.45 4.17 -8.52
N ALA A 94 11.24 3.41 -7.76
CA ALA A 94 12.66 3.20 -8.05
C ALA A 94 12.92 2.15 -9.15
N SER A 95 12.07 1.14 -9.27
CA SER A 95 12.19 0.09 -10.30
C SER A 95 10.84 -0.38 -10.80
N ASP A 96 10.78 -0.71 -12.10
CA ASP A 96 9.63 -1.34 -12.75
C ASP A 96 9.66 -2.87 -12.67
N GLU A 97 10.58 -3.43 -11.88
CA GLU A 97 10.75 -4.87 -11.72
C GLU A 97 9.67 -5.49 -10.82
N ILE A 98 9.24 -6.70 -11.15
CA ILE A 98 8.27 -7.45 -10.36
C ILE A 98 9.02 -8.19 -9.26
N LEU A 99 8.76 -7.85 -8.00
CA LEU A 99 9.31 -8.63 -6.90
C LEU A 99 8.61 -9.99 -6.84
N GLN A 100 9.32 -11.05 -7.24
CA GLN A 100 8.89 -12.43 -7.03
C GLN A 100 9.35 -12.90 -5.65
N TYR A 101 8.41 -13.06 -4.73
CA TYR A 101 8.68 -13.72 -3.46
C TYR A 101 8.82 -15.23 -3.69
N ARG A 102 9.91 -15.82 -3.19
CA ARG A 102 10.20 -17.26 -3.34
C ARG A 102 9.14 -18.17 -2.70
N ASP A 103 8.39 -17.69 -1.72
CA ASP A 103 7.47 -18.50 -0.89
C ASP A 103 6.12 -17.80 -0.64
N GLN A 104 5.35 -17.46 -1.69
CA GLN A 104 3.94 -17.02 -1.53
C GLN A 104 2.95 -18.18 -1.30
N GLY A 105 3.45 -19.41 -1.15
CA GLY A 105 2.64 -20.60 -0.92
C GLY A 105 2.88 -21.22 0.45
N ALA A 106 1.94 -21.01 1.37
CA ALA A 106 1.50 -21.97 2.39
C ALA A 106 0.13 -21.59 2.96
#